data_AF-N6YEV3-F1
#
_entry.id   AF-N6YEV3-F1
#
_cell.length_a   1.000
_cell.length_b   1.000
_cell.length_c   1.000
_cell.angle_alpha   90.00
_cell.angle_beta   90.00
_cell.angle_gamma   90.00
#
_symmetry.space_group_name_H-M   'P 1'
#
loop_
_entity.id
_entity.type
_entity.pdbx_description
1 polymer ?
#
loop_
_entity_poly.entity_id
_entity_poly.type
_entity_poly.pdbx_seq_one_letter_code
_entity_poly.pdbx_strand_id
1 'polypeptide(L)'
;MAGVLVVIGIHREELAFGREVLDGFDPGEIDVLEVPDGLSGRRPLPDECFRNRVVHRALYLQLLSQLGPAHRLLLDLHAGHDDRGPSADLLCASPRLRACLMHALESPATLAAGEALPSLREQVRIVALDAGQPLHARTVIPEAVWNNPRFAYLGVEVYLPDDAARRASAVLLARRIIHLAGCCA
;
A
#
# COMPACT_ATOMS: atom_id res chain seq x y z
N MET A 1 -5.11 0.87 15.56
CA MET A 1 -5.73 0.53 14.26
C MET A 1 -6.04 -0.97 14.20
N ALA A 2 -6.73 -1.50 15.22
CA ALA A 2 -6.99 -2.93 15.28
C ALA A 2 -7.82 -3.38 14.06
N GLY A 3 -7.40 -4.46 13.40
CA GLY A 3 -8.05 -4.97 12.18
C GLY A 3 -7.44 -4.48 10.86
N VAL A 4 -6.24 -3.91 10.87
CA VAL A 4 -5.43 -3.68 9.67
C VAL A 4 -4.39 -4.78 9.54
N LEU A 5 -4.35 -5.47 8.39
CA LEU A 5 -3.27 -6.37 8.01
C LEU A 5 -2.39 -5.66 6.98
N VAL A 6 -1.13 -5.40 7.32
CA VAL A 6 -0.13 -4.84 6.41
C VAL A 6 0.71 -5.96 5.81
N VAL A 7 0.77 -6.03 4.50
CA VAL A 7 1.61 -6.97 3.74
C VAL A 7 2.86 -6.26 3.28
N ILE A 8 4.02 -6.89 3.50
CA ILE A 8 5.31 -6.43 2.99
C ILE A 8 6.05 -7.56 2.28
N GLY A 9 6.89 -7.20 1.31
CA GLY A 9 7.77 -8.16 0.64
C GLY A 9 7.08 -8.96 -0.48
N ILE A 10 5.93 -8.53 -1.00
CA ILE A 10 5.37 -9.12 -2.23
C ILE A 10 6.42 -9.08 -3.35
N HIS A 11 7.13 -7.96 -3.48
CA HIS A 11 8.41 -7.91 -4.19
C HIS A 11 9.57 -7.94 -3.19
N ARG A 12 10.48 -8.89 -3.35
CA ARG A 12 11.58 -9.11 -2.39
C ARG A 12 12.52 -7.91 -2.28
N GLU A 13 12.68 -7.14 -3.34
CA GLU A 13 13.56 -5.98 -3.38
C GLU A 13 13.04 -4.84 -2.46
N GLU A 14 11.75 -4.83 -2.17
CA GLU A 14 11.05 -3.80 -1.39
C GLU A 14 10.94 -4.17 0.11
N LEU A 15 11.26 -5.42 0.47
CA LEU A 15 11.07 -5.95 1.82
C LEU A 15 11.81 -5.15 2.90
N ALA A 16 13.04 -4.72 2.61
CA ALA A 16 13.84 -3.93 3.56
C ALA A 16 13.19 -2.58 3.88
N PHE A 17 12.57 -1.93 2.89
CA PHE A 17 11.80 -0.71 3.11
C PHE A 17 10.54 -0.99 3.93
N GLY A 18 9.81 -2.07 3.62
CA GLY A 18 8.65 -2.48 4.41
C GLY A 18 8.99 -2.67 5.89
N ARG A 19 10.08 -3.37 6.21
CA ARG A 19 10.55 -3.55 7.60
C ARG A 19 10.86 -2.21 8.28
N GLU A 20 11.59 -1.34 7.60
CA GLU A 20 11.92 0.00 8.12
C GLU A 20 10.66 0.84 8.40
N VAL A 21 9.62 0.73 7.56
CA VAL A 21 8.32 1.37 7.82
C VAL A 21 7.67 0.80 9.08
N LEU A 22 7.67 -0.53 9.23
CA LEU A 22 7.01 -1.22 10.33
C LEU A 22 7.72 -1.05 11.69
N ASP A 23 9.01 -0.79 11.71
CA ASP A 23 9.78 -0.52 12.95
C ASP A 23 9.25 0.69 13.76
N GLY A 24 8.39 1.52 13.17
CA GLY A 24 7.76 2.67 13.82
C GLY A 24 6.38 2.41 14.43
N PHE A 25 5.88 1.17 14.40
CA PHE A 25 4.58 0.81 14.96
C PHE A 25 4.72 0.00 16.24
N ASP A 26 3.81 0.23 17.19
CA ASP A 26 3.79 -0.54 18.43
C ASP A 26 3.25 -1.96 18.18
N PRO A 27 3.75 -2.99 18.90
CA PRO A 27 3.21 -4.33 18.81
C PRO A 27 1.69 -4.38 19.08
N GLY A 28 0.94 -4.96 18.15
CA GLY A 28 -0.52 -5.09 18.24
C GLY A 28 -1.31 -3.87 17.75
N GLU A 29 -0.65 -2.80 17.29
CA GLU A 29 -1.32 -1.67 16.64
C GLU A 29 -1.89 -2.07 15.27
N ILE A 30 -1.15 -2.92 14.56
CA ILE A 30 -1.44 -3.52 13.25
C ILE A 30 -0.96 -4.98 13.24
N ASP A 31 -1.59 -5.81 12.41
CA ASP A 31 -1.09 -7.14 12.08
C ASP A 31 -0.18 -7.05 10.85
N VAL A 32 0.88 -7.86 10.81
CA VAL A 32 1.88 -7.85 9.73
C VAL A 32 1.98 -9.22 9.09
N LEU A 33 1.90 -9.26 7.76
CA LEU A 33 2.23 -10.42 6.95
C LEU A 33 3.48 -10.13 6.13
N GLU A 34 4.60 -10.72 6.55
CA GLU A 34 5.85 -10.66 5.81
C GLU A 34 5.93 -11.81 4.80
N VAL A 35 6.26 -11.49 3.55
CA VAL A 35 6.62 -12.47 2.52
C VAL A 35 8.14 -12.45 2.34
N PRO A 36 8.89 -13.35 3.01
CA PRO A 36 10.35 -13.30 3.03
C PRO A 36 10.96 -13.59 1.66
N ASP A 37 10.38 -14.54 0.93
CA ASP A 37 10.81 -14.96 -0.41
C ASP A 37 9.85 -14.42 -1.49
N GLY A 38 9.69 -13.10 -1.50
CA GLY A 38 8.89 -12.37 -2.47
C GLY A 38 9.27 -12.59 -3.93
N LEU A 39 8.40 -12.14 -4.82
CA LEU A 39 8.63 -12.17 -6.27
C LEU A 39 9.64 -11.09 -6.67
N SER A 40 10.22 -11.22 -7.86
CA SER A 40 11.02 -10.14 -8.44
C SER A 40 10.09 -9.00 -8.86
N GLY A 41 10.33 -7.78 -8.39
CA GLY A 41 9.68 -6.57 -8.91
C GLY A 41 10.18 -6.16 -10.31
N ARG A 42 11.27 -6.76 -10.80
CA ARG A 42 11.79 -6.49 -12.15
C ARG A 42 10.78 -6.87 -13.22
N ARG A 43 10.69 -6.03 -14.27
CA ARG A 43 9.85 -6.29 -15.43
C ARG A 43 10.24 -7.63 -16.08
N PRO A 44 9.30 -8.58 -16.23
CA PRO A 44 9.59 -9.88 -16.85
C PRO A 44 9.93 -9.72 -18.33
N LEU A 45 10.74 -10.63 -18.86
CA LEU A 45 10.90 -10.79 -20.31
C LEU A 45 9.60 -11.30 -20.95
N PRO A 46 9.39 -11.10 -22.27
CA PRO A 46 8.15 -11.50 -22.94
C PRO A 46 7.75 -12.97 -22.73
N ASP A 47 8.72 -13.88 -22.73
CA ASP A 47 8.55 -15.33 -22.51
C ASP A 47 8.29 -15.69 -21.03
N GLU A 48 8.64 -14.81 -20.09
CA GLU A 48 8.42 -15.00 -18.66
C GLU A 48 7.07 -14.44 -18.18
N CYS A 49 6.43 -13.58 -18.98
CA CYS A 49 5.17 -12.90 -18.65
C CYS A 49 4.05 -13.84 -18.21
N PHE A 50 3.95 -15.04 -18.78
CA PHE A 50 2.94 -16.02 -18.35
C PHE A 50 3.22 -16.54 -16.94
N ARG A 51 4.44 -17.05 -16.71
CA ARG A 51 4.88 -17.56 -15.41
C ARG A 51 4.77 -16.47 -14.33
N ASN A 52 5.26 -15.27 -14.63
CA ASN A 52 5.21 -14.13 -13.72
C ASN A 52 3.75 -13.81 -13.28
N ARG A 53 2.81 -13.76 -14.22
CA ARG A 53 1.37 -13.55 -13.91
C ARG A 53 0.77 -14.66 -13.07
N VAL A 54 1.07 -15.93 -13.38
CA VAL A 54 0.54 -17.08 -12.64
C VAL A 54 1.03 -17.06 -11.19
N VAL A 55 2.32 -16.83 -10.99
CA VAL A 55 2.92 -16.82 -9.65
C VAL A 55 2.44 -15.60 -8.84
N HIS A 56 2.36 -14.40 -9.43
CA HIS A 56 1.75 -13.24 -8.77
C HIS A 56 0.33 -13.53 -8.31
N ARG A 57 -0.52 -14.04 -9.22
CA ARG A 57 -1.90 -14.41 -8.88
C ARG A 57 -1.96 -15.44 -7.75
N ALA A 58 -1.10 -16.45 -7.76
CA ALA A 58 -1.08 -17.48 -6.73
C ALA A 58 -0.71 -16.88 -5.35
N LEU A 59 0.31 -16.02 -5.31
CA LEU A 59 0.73 -15.34 -4.08
C LEU A 59 -0.41 -14.51 -3.48
N TYR A 60 -1.04 -13.64 -4.28
CA TYR A 60 -2.14 -12.81 -3.81
C TYR A 60 -3.35 -13.61 -3.30
N LEU A 61 -3.66 -14.73 -3.95
CA LEU A 61 -4.73 -15.60 -3.48
C LEU A 61 -4.38 -16.31 -2.16
N GLN A 62 -3.10 -16.58 -1.90
CA GLN A 62 -2.66 -17.13 -0.61
C GLN A 62 -2.85 -16.11 0.52
N LEU A 63 -2.71 -14.81 0.27
CA LEU A 63 -2.95 -13.77 1.29
C LEU A 63 -4.36 -13.85 1.88
N LEU A 64 -5.35 -14.24 1.08
CA LEU A 64 -6.74 -14.39 1.53
C LEU A 64 -6.90 -15.38 2.70
N SER A 65 -6.01 -16.37 2.80
CA SER A 65 -6.03 -17.36 3.89
C SER A 65 -5.52 -16.80 5.22
N GLN A 66 -4.77 -15.69 5.18
CA GLN A 66 -4.20 -15.04 6.36
C GLN A 66 -5.15 -14.00 6.97
N LEU A 67 -6.16 -13.59 6.21
CA LEU A 67 -7.17 -12.64 6.65
C LEU A 67 -8.21 -13.30 7.58
N GLY A 68 -8.00 -13.13 8.88
CA GLY A 68 -8.99 -13.39 9.92
C GLY A 68 -10.24 -12.47 9.88
N PRO A 69 -11.30 -12.80 10.63
CA PRO A 69 -12.58 -12.08 10.63
C PRO A 69 -12.52 -10.67 11.24
N ALA A 70 -11.48 -10.37 12.02
CA ALA A 70 -11.26 -9.04 12.60
C ALA A 70 -10.65 -8.05 11.59
N HIS A 71 -10.02 -8.53 10.52
CA HIS A 71 -9.40 -7.65 9.54
C HIS A 71 -10.46 -6.97 8.67
N ARG A 72 -10.41 -5.64 8.65
CA ARG A 72 -11.26 -4.76 7.84
C ARG A 72 -10.50 -4.11 6.70
N LEU A 73 -9.17 -4.07 6.79
CA LEU A 73 -8.28 -3.51 5.77
C LEU A 73 -7.12 -4.48 5.49
N LEU A 74 -6.92 -4.78 4.22
CA LEU A 74 -5.68 -5.34 3.68
C LEU A 74 -4.89 -4.20 3.03
N LEU A 75 -3.76 -3.83 3.63
CA LEU A 75 -2.85 -2.82 3.09
C LEU A 75 -1.64 -3.52 2.49
N ASP A 76 -1.41 -3.32 1.20
CA ASP A 76 -0.29 -3.91 0.46
C ASP A 76 0.75 -2.85 0.19
N LEU A 77 1.89 -2.92 0.87
CA LEU A 77 2.91 -1.88 0.85
C LEU A 77 4.01 -2.22 -0.15
N HIS A 78 4.16 -1.31 -1.11
CA HIS A 78 5.14 -1.33 -2.17
C HIS A 78 6.02 -0.08 -2.16
N ALA A 79 7.17 -0.21 -2.81
CA ALA A 79 8.07 0.90 -3.05
C ALA A 79 8.66 0.84 -4.46
N GLY A 80 8.81 2.01 -5.06
CA GLY A 80 9.25 2.16 -6.44
C GLY A 80 9.94 3.49 -6.66
N HIS A 81 10.02 3.90 -7.92
CA HIS A 81 10.69 5.14 -8.32
C HIS A 81 9.85 5.92 -9.32
N ASP A 82 9.61 7.20 -9.03
CA ASP A 82 9.01 8.15 -9.95
C ASP A 82 9.50 9.57 -9.64
N ASP A 83 10.41 10.09 -10.47
CA ASP A 83 11.00 11.42 -10.27
C ASP A 83 10.06 12.56 -10.66
N ARG A 84 8.93 12.25 -11.29
CA ARG A 84 8.00 13.25 -11.88
C ARG A 84 6.59 13.14 -11.32
N GLY A 85 6.31 12.10 -10.57
CA GLY A 85 5.02 11.78 -10.01
C GLY A 85 4.80 12.33 -8.60
N PRO A 86 3.69 11.92 -7.97
CA PRO A 86 3.49 12.13 -6.54
C PRO A 86 4.54 11.36 -5.73
N SER A 87 4.64 11.62 -4.43
CA SER A 87 5.46 10.82 -3.51
C SER A 87 4.84 9.44 -3.23
N ALA A 88 3.52 9.28 -3.38
CA ALA A 88 2.85 7.99 -3.26
C ALA A 88 1.55 7.89 -4.07
N ASP A 89 1.25 6.67 -4.53
CA ASP A 89 -0.03 6.27 -5.12
C ASP A 89 -0.81 5.35 -4.17
N LEU A 90 -2.10 5.64 -4.00
CA LEU A 90 -3.04 4.85 -3.21
C LEU A 90 -4.08 4.20 -4.12
N LEU A 91 -3.96 2.88 -4.35
CA LEU A 91 -4.84 2.12 -5.22
C LEU A 91 -5.97 1.47 -4.42
N CYS A 92 -7.22 1.88 -4.67
CA CYS A 92 -8.35 1.40 -3.88
C CYS A 92 -9.67 1.34 -4.69
N ALA A 93 -10.40 0.24 -4.56
CA ALA A 93 -11.72 0.08 -5.17
C ALA A 93 -12.89 0.56 -4.30
N SER A 94 -12.73 0.58 -2.97
CA SER A 94 -13.79 1.00 -2.04
C SER A 94 -14.07 2.51 -2.14
N PRO A 95 -15.26 2.94 -2.57
CA PRO A 95 -15.61 4.36 -2.63
C PRO A 95 -15.60 5.02 -1.25
N ARG A 96 -16.02 4.28 -0.21
CA ARG A 96 -16.02 4.75 1.18
C ARG A 96 -14.59 5.03 1.67
N LEU A 97 -13.68 4.08 1.45
CA LEU A 97 -12.28 4.25 1.85
C LEU A 97 -11.63 5.43 1.10
N ARG A 98 -11.86 5.53 -0.21
CA ARG A 98 -11.37 6.68 -1.00
C ARG A 98 -11.90 8.01 -0.48
N ALA A 99 -13.20 8.12 -0.21
CA ALA A 99 -13.78 9.36 0.32
C ALA A 99 -13.17 9.77 1.67
N CYS A 100 -12.99 8.82 2.59
CA CYS A 100 -12.34 9.07 3.86
C CYS A 100 -10.88 9.50 3.68
N LEU A 101 -10.11 8.78 2.85
CA LEU A 101 -8.72 9.12 2.58
C LEU A 101 -8.57 10.50 1.96
N MET A 102 -9.41 10.89 0.99
CA MET A 102 -9.38 12.24 0.41
C MET A 102 -9.54 13.31 1.50
N HIS A 103 -10.54 13.15 2.36
CA HIS A 103 -10.79 14.08 3.46
C HIS A 103 -9.63 14.12 4.47
N ALA A 104 -9.08 12.95 4.80
CA ALA A 104 -7.98 12.83 5.75
C ALA A 104 -6.67 13.42 5.22
N LEU A 105 -6.41 13.34 3.92
CA LEU A 105 -5.22 13.92 3.27
C LEU A 105 -5.30 15.44 3.15
N GLU A 106 -6.51 15.99 2.94
CA GLU A 106 -6.78 17.43 2.90
C GLU A 106 -6.68 18.07 4.30
N SER A 107 -6.96 17.31 5.36
CA SER A 107 -6.93 17.80 6.73
C SER A 107 -5.48 18.04 7.21
N PRO A 108 -5.15 19.23 7.73
CA PRO A 108 -3.86 19.44 8.38
C PRO A 108 -3.74 18.51 9.59
N ALA A 109 -2.63 17.79 9.71
CA ALA A 109 -2.35 17.00 10.90
C ALA A 109 -1.58 17.89 11.89
N THR A 110 -1.95 17.85 13.16
CA THR A 110 -1.18 18.48 14.23
C THR A 110 -0.39 17.39 14.95
N LEU A 111 0.93 17.54 15.05
CA LEU A 111 1.74 16.68 15.90
C LEU A 111 1.37 16.91 17.38
N ALA A 112 1.65 15.93 18.23
CA ALA A 112 1.48 16.07 19.69
C ALA A 112 2.24 17.28 20.28
N ALA A 113 3.25 17.79 19.56
CA ALA A 113 4.03 18.98 19.90
C ALA A 113 3.42 20.31 19.38
N GLY A 114 2.23 20.30 18.77
CA GLY A 114 1.56 21.51 18.28
C GLY A 114 2.04 22.01 16.90
N GLU A 115 3.02 21.35 16.29
CA GLU A 115 3.47 21.67 14.94
C GLU A 115 2.48 21.16 13.88
N ALA A 116 2.07 22.05 12.97
CA ALA A 116 1.23 21.69 11.85
C ALA A 116 2.07 20.99 10.77
N LEU A 117 1.79 19.72 10.52
CA LEU A 117 2.30 19.03 9.34
C LEU A 117 1.52 19.49 8.11
N PRO A 118 2.20 19.77 6.98
CA PRO A 118 1.51 20.11 5.74
C PRO A 118 0.56 18.98 5.32
N SER A 119 -0.48 19.38 4.59
CA SER A 119 -1.39 18.43 3.91
C SER A 119 -0.57 17.46 3.06
N LEU A 120 -0.99 16.20 3.03
CA LEU A 120 -0.40 15.19 2.15
C LEU A 120 -1.00 15.24 0.74
N ARG A 121 -2.00 16.08 0.50
CA ARG A 121 -2.80 16.06 -0.73
C ARG A 121 -1.97 16.27 -2.00
N GLU A 122 -0.93 17.09 -1.92
CA GLU A 122 -0.01 17.36 -3.04
C GLU A 122 1.02 16.25 -3.24
N GLN A 123 1.29 15.46 -2.19
CA GLN A 123 2.27 14.37 -2.21
C GLN A 123 1.64 13.02 -2.55
N VAL A 124 0.33 12.88 -2.42
CA VAL A 124 -0.37 11.60 -2.52
C VAL A 124 -1.47 11.68 -3.57
N ARG A 125 -1.47 10.72 -4.50
CA ARG A 125 -2.54 10.54 -5.48
C ARG A 125 -3.35 9.30 -5.15
N ILE A 126 -4.67 9.42 -5.15
CA ILE A 126 -5.58 8.28 -5.01
C ILE A 126 -5.99 7.82 -6.40
N VAL A 127 -5.76 6.55 -6.69
CA VAL A 127 -6.11 5.88 -7.94
C VAL A 127 -7.29 4.95 -7.67
N ALA A 128 -8.43 5.22 -8.30
CA ALA A 128 -9.58 4.35 -8.21
C ALA A 128 -9.33 3.06 -9.01
N LEU A 129 -9.48 1.92 -8.34
CA LEU A 129 -9.57 0.63 -9.02
C LEU A 129 -11.05 0.40 -9.36
N ASP A 130 -11.37 0.27 -10.64
CA ASP A 130 -12.73 -0.02 -11.09
C ASP A 130 -12.80 -1.26 -11.97
N ALA A 131 -13.88 -2.01 -11.79
CA ALA A 131 -14.27 -3.08 -12.69
C ALA A 131 -15.04 -2.47 -13.88
N GLY A 132 -14.38 -1.67 -14.74
CA GLY A 132 -15.10 -1.15 -15.90
C GLY A 132 -14.43 -0.11 -16.80
N GLN A 133 -13.32 0.53 -16.42
CA GLN A 133 -12.70 1.52 -17.32
C GLN A 133 -11.81 0.92 -18.41
N PRO A 134 -11.87 1.46 -19.64
CA PRO A 134 -11.19 0.90 -20.81
C PRO A 134 -9.68 1.21 -20.90
N LEU A 135 -9.14 2.07 -20.03
CA LEU A 135 -7.71 2.44 -20.03
C LEU A 135 -6.94 1.60 -19.01
N HIS A 136 -6.29 0.55 -19.51
CA HIS A 136 -5.69 -0.53 -18.74
C HIS A 136 -4.31 -0.22 -18.18
N ALA A 137 -4.23 0.07 -16.88
CA ALA A 137 -3.25 -0.59 -16.04
C ALA A 137 -3.93 -1.85 -15.47
N ARG A 138 -3.83 -2.99 -16.18
CA ARG A 138 -4.27 -4.26 -15.60
C ARG A 138 -3.38 -4.55 -14.41
N THR A 139 -3.90 -4.34 -13.21
CA THR A 139 -3.21 -4.80 -12.00
C THR A 139 -3.02 -6.31 -12.07
N VAL A 140 -1.85 -6.79 -11.61
CA VAL A 140 -1.60 -8.23 -11.44
C VAL A 140 -2.34 -8.79 -10.23
N ILE A 141 -2.92 -7.91 -9.40
CA ILE A 141 -3.71 -8.26 -8.23
C ILE A 141 -5.06 -8.80 -8.70
N PRO A 142 -5.47 -10.00 -8.27
CA PRO A 142 -6.77 -10.56 -8.62
C PRO A 142 -7.93 -9.72 -8.06
N GLU A 143 -9.03 -9.61 -8.82
CA GLU A 143 -10.24 -8.90 -8.37
C GLU A 143 -10.80 -9.41 -7.04
N ALA A 144 -10.72 -10.73 -6.81
CA ALA A 144 -11.13 -11.32 -5.54
C ALA A 144 -10.36 -10.77 -4.32
N VAL A 145 -9.21 -10.12 -4.53
CA VAL A 145 -8.43 -9.45 -3.48
C VAL A 145 -8.78 -7.96 -3.44
N TRP A 146 -8.66 -7.23 -4.55
CA TRP A 146 -8.82 -5.77 -4.53
C TRP A 146 -10.28 -5.30 -4.46
N ASN A 147 -11.24 -6.16 -4.83
CA ASN A 147 -12.69 -5.92 -4.76
C ASN A 147 -13.37 -6.97 -3.87
N ASN A 148 -12.89 -7.13 -2.63
CA ASN A 148 -13.44 -8.12 -1.70
C ASN A 148 -14.59 -7.54 -0.86
N PRO A 149 -15.71 -8.25 -0.67
CA PRO A 149 -16.81 -7.76 0.17
C PRO A 149 -16.53 -7.82 1.69
N ARG A 150 -15.50 -8.56 2.13
CA ARG A 150 -15.24 -8.80 3.56
C ARG A 150 -14.30 -7.76 4.19
N PHE A 151 -13.44 -7.15 3.38
CA PHE A 151 -12.42 -6.19 3.80
C PHE A 151 -12.16 -5.21 2.65
N ALA A 152 -11.72 -4.00 2.98
CA ALA A 152 -11.21 -3.07 2.00
C ALA A 152 -9.77 -3.42 1.62
N TYR A 153 -9.42 -3.25 0.35
CA TYR A 153 -8.05 -3.35 -0.14
C TYR A 153 -7.48 -1.96 -0.40
N LEU A 154 -6.22 -1.76 0.00
CA LEU A 154 -5.45 -0.57 -0.30
C LEU A 154 -4.04 -0.98 -0.75
N GLY A 155 -3.75 -0.83 -2.04
CA GLY A 155 -2.37 -0.85 -2.52
C GLY A 155 -1.71 0.50 -2.25
N VAL A 156 -0.52 0.48 -1.68
CA VAL A 156 0.27 1.68 -1.40
C VAL A 156 1.59 1.56 -2.13
N GLU A 157 1.83 2.45 -3.09
CA GLU A 157 3.10 2.56 -3.79
C GLU A 157 3.81 3.82 -3.31
N VAL A 158 4.93 3.69 -2.61
CA VAL A 158 5.75 4.84 -2.17
C VAL A 158 6.94 5.01 -3.09
N TYR A 159 7.05 6.18 -3.72
CA TYR A 159 8.15 6.48 -4.62
C TYR A 159 9.35 6.98 -3.83
N LEU A 160 10.40 6.17 -3.79
CA LEU A 160 11.60 6.45 -3.05
C LEU A 160 12.48 7.46 -3.80
N PRO A 161 13.03 8.46 -3.11
CA PRO A 161 14.05 9.32 -3.70
C PRO A 161 15.37 8.57 -3.84
N ASP A 162 16.17 8.89 -4.86
CA ASP A 162 17.56 8.41 -4.99
C ASP A 162 18.46 8.85 -3.82
N ASP A 163 18.07 9.92 -3.13
CA ASP A 163 18.79 10.49 -2.02
C ASP A 163 18.51 9.73 -0.71
N ALA A 164 19.53 9.04 -0.19
CA ALA A 164 19.48 8.33 1.07
C ALA A 164 19.03 9.22 2.25
N ALA A 165 19.33 10.53 2.23
CA ALA A 165 18.88 11.46 3.27
C ALA A 165 17.36 11.69 3.24
N ARG A 166 16.71 11.50 2.09
CA ARG A 166 15.26 11.67 1.92
C ARG A 166 14.47 10.37 2.09
N ARG A 167 15.15 9.23 2.23
CA ARG A 167 14.52 7.93 2.55
C ARG A 167 13.72 7.99 3.85
N ALA A 168 14.24 8.66 4.88
CA ALA A 168 13.54 8.86 6.14
C ALA A 168 12.18 9.55 5.95
N SER A 169 12.09 10.54 5.05
CA SER A 169 10.82 11.20 4.73
C SER A 169 9.82 10.26 4.06
N ALA A 170 10.29 9.36 3.18
CA ALA A 170 9.43 8.35 2.55
C ALA A 170 8.90 7.33 3.58
N VAL A 171 9.74 6.93 4.54
CA VAL A 171 9.34 6.08 5.66
C VAL A 171 8.27 6.76 6.52
N LEU A 172 8.47 8.03 6.87
CA LEU A 172 7.49 8.82 7.63
C LEU A 172 6.16 8.99 6.86
N LEU A 173 6.24 9.21 5.55
CA LEU A 173 5.07 9.28 4.67
C LEU A 173 4.29 7.96 4.69
N ALA A 174 4.97 6.83 4.50
CA ALA A 174 4.35 5.50 4.51
C ALA A 174 3.65 5.22 5.85
N ARG A 175 4.32 5.52 6.98
CA ARG A 175 3.73 5.37 8.32
C ARG A 175 2.46 6.21 8.48
N ARG A 176 2.50 7.47 8.03
CA ARG A 176 1.35 8.37 8.09
C ARG A 176 0.20 7.87 7.20
N ILE A 177 0.49 7.32 6.01
CA ILE A 177 -0.52 6.71 5.13
C ILE A 177 -1.18 5.50 5.80
N ILE A 178 -0.39 4.58 6.37
CA ILE A 178 -0.92 3.41 7.09
C ILE A 178 -1.83 3.87 8.24
N HIS A 179 -1.41 4.90 8.98
CA HIS A 179 -2.20 5.45 10.07
C HIS A 179 -3.56 5.99 9.61
N LEU A 180 -3.54 6.85 8.58
CA LEU A 180 -4.76 7.40 8.01
C LEU A 180 -5.69 6.32 7.43
N ALA A 181 -5.12 5.33 6.74
CA ALA A 181 -5.87 4.22 6.18
C ALA A 181 -6.55 3.38 7.27
N GLY A 182 -5.84 3.09 8.36
CA GLY A 182 -6.40 2.37 9.50
C GLY A 182 -7.52 3.11 10.22
N CYS A 183 -7.51 4.44 10.22
CA CYS A 183 -8.62 5.27 10.72
C CYS A 183 -9.83 5.32 9.76
N CYS A 184 -9.62 5.02 8.48
CA CYS A 184 -10.65 5.09 7.45
C CYS A 184 -11.36 3.77 7.15
N ALA A 185 -10.81 2.65 7.60
CA ALA A 185 -11.36 1.30 7.42
C ALA A 185 -12.42 0.96 8.47
#